data_AF-A0A832ZC15-F1
#
_entry.id   AF-A0A832ZC15-F1
#
_cell.length_a   1.000
_cell.length_b   1.000
_cell.length_c   1.000
_cell.angle_alpha   90.00
_cell.angle_beta   90.00
_cell.angle_gamma   90.00
#
_symmetry.space_group_name_H-M   'P 1'
#
loop_
_entity.id
_entity.type
_entity.pdbx_description
1 polymer ?
#
loop_
_entity_poly.entity_id
_entity_poly.type
_entity_poly.pdbx_seq_one_letter_code
_entity_poly.pdbx_strand_id
1 'polypeptide(L)'
;MSVELDKKLVPVRVKGLSDLARIAANIIALGQPAYIIRFKSSKKGVVYGLIAVLRDYYNLYGLPMLYYFVDEEGKQDDKHYLLVKVDDSGEHVELSRSTRPGWVPVPIIDLEEKPKFMPEEL
;
A
#
# COMPACT_ATOMS: atom_id res chain seq x y z
N MET A 1 14.26 -5.43 28.58
CA MET A 1 13.99 -6.38 27.48
C MET A 1 13.67 -5.59 26.23
N SER A 2 14.69 -5.24 25.47
CA SER A 2 14.56 -4.68 24.13
C SER A 2 14.07 -5.80 23.21
N VAL A 3 12.83 -5.69 22.73
CA VAL A 3 12.33 -6.60 21.70
C VAL A 3 13.25 -6.40 20.49
N GLU A 4 13.85 -7.49 19.99
CA GLU A 4 14.53 -7.54 18.69
C GLU A 4 13.49 -7.28 17.58
N LEU A 5 13.08 -6.03 17.43
CA LEU A 5 12.36 -5.50 16.27
C LEU A 5 13.32 -5.20 15.11
N ASP A 6 14.60 -5.45 15.31
CA ASP A 6 15.64 -5.29 14.31
C ASP A 6 15.35 -6.20 13.12
N LYS A 7 14.81 -5.58 12.06
CA LYS A 7 14.78 -6.05 10.65
C LYS A 7 13.54 -6.82 10.17
N LYS A 8 12.38 -6.78 10.84
CA LYS A 8 11.16 -7.38 10.28
C LYS A 8 10.08 -6.35 9.96
N LEU A 9 9.74 -6.27 8.69
CA LEU A 9 8.59 -5.55 8.16
C LEU A 9 7.31 -6.23 8.65
N VAL A 10 6.46 -5.51 9.38
CA VAL A 10 5.25 -6.09 10.00
C VAL A 10 4.11 -6.11 8.98
N PRO A 11 3.64 -7.29 8.52
CA PRO A 11 2.57 -7.36 7.54
C PRO A 11 1.21 -7.10 8.17
N VAL A 12 0.41 -6.25 7.53
CA VAL A 12 -0.99 -5.95 7.88
C VAL A 12 -1.84 -6.08 6.62
N ARG A 13 -2.63 -7.15 6.54
CA ARG A 13 -3.56 -7.35 5.42
C ARG A 13 -4.75 -6.41 5.59
N VAL A 14 -5.03 -5.58 4.59
CA VAL A 14 -6.24 -4.75 4.53
C VAL A 14 -7.36 -5.47 3.79
N LYS A 15 -8.62 -5.03 3.97
CA LYS A 15 -9.78 -5.72 3.38
C LYS A 15 -9.88 -5.52 1.86
N GLY A 16 -9.45 -4.37 1.35
CA GLY A 16 -9.54 -4.04 -0.06
C GLY A 16 -8.56 -2.96 -0.50
N LEU A 17 -8.47 -2.74 -1.82
CA LEU A 17 -7.70 -1.63 -2.40
C LEU A 17 -8.09 -0.28 -1.81
N SER A 18 -9.37 -0.05 -1.52
CA SER A 18 -9.85 1.20 -0.92
C SER A 18 -9.21 1.51 0.43
N ASP A 19 -8.97 0.50 1.27
CA ASP A 19 -8.29 0.70 2.56
C ASP A 19 -6.82 1.07 2.38
N LEU A 20 -6.14 0.46 1.39
CA LEU A 20 -4.77 0.83 1.04
C LEU A 20 -4.72 2.26 0.50
N ALA A 21 -5.73 2.66 -0.29
CA ALA A 21 -5.89 3.99 -0.82
C ALA A 21 -6.07 5.04 0.29
N ARG A 22 -6.89 4.75 1.31
CA ARG A 22 -7.08 5.63 2.48
C ARG A 22 -5.78 5.90 3.22
N ILE A 23 -4.97 4.85 3.43
CA ILE A 23 -3.66 4.98 4.09
C ILE A 23 -2.73 5.84 3.23
N ALA A 24 -2.62 5.55 1.93
CA ALA A 24 -1.77 6.32 1.02
C ALA A 24 -2.21 7.80 0.93
N ALA A 25 -3.51 8.05 0.80
CA ALA A 25 -4.07 9.39 0.74
C ALA A 25 -3.82 10.17 2.04
N ASN A 26 -3.90 9.51 3.20
CA ASN A 26 -3.56 10.14 4.48
C ASN A 26 -2.08 10.56 4.55
N ILE A 27 -1.17 9.68 4.11
CA ILE A 27 0.27 9.97 4.06
C ILE A 27 0.55 11.16 3.11
N ILE A 28 -0.08 11.17 1.93
CA ILE A 28 0.06 12.25 0.94
C ILE A 28 -0.51 13.57 1.47
N ALA A 29 -1.66 13.53 2.14
CA ALA A 29 -2.26 14.72 2.76
C ALA A 29 -1.35 15.34 3.84
N LEU A 30 -0.51 14.54 4.49
CA LEU A 30 0.53 15.00 5.43
C LEU A 30 1.81 15.49 4.73
N GLY A 31 1.77 15.68 3.40
CA GLY A 31 2.88 16.20 2.60
C GLY A 31 3.98 15.17 2.33
N GLN A 32 3.72 13.89 2.54
CA GLN A 32 4.72 12.83 2.33
C GLN A 32 4.45 12.04 1.06
N PRO A 33 5.50 11.67 0.30
CA PRO A 33 5.31 10.80 -0.83
C PRO A 33 4.85 9.42 -0.35
N ALA A 34 3.81 8.89 -0.98
CA ALA A 34 3.38 7.51 -0.83
C ALA A 34 3.22 6.89 -2.22
N TYR A 35 3.57 5.61 -2.32
CA TYR A 35 3.35 4.80 -3.51
C TYR A 35 2.97 3.40 -3.07
N ILE A 36 2.28 2.70 -3.97
CA ILE A 36 1.97 1.30 -3.83
C ILE A 36 2.97 0.52 -4.66
N ILE A 37 3.50 -0.58 -4.13
CA ILE A 37 4.22 -1.57 -4.91
C ILE A 37 3.25 -2.66 -5.35
N ARG A 38 3.47 -3.20 -6.55
CA ARG A 38 2.68 -4.31 -7.07
C ARG A 38 3.60 -5.41 -7.58
N PHE A 39 3.34 -6.64 -7.18
CA PHE A 39 4.08 -7.80 -7.67
C PHE A 39 3.22 -9.05 -7.66
N LYS A 40 3.58 -10.03 -8.49
CA LYS A 40 2.94 -11.34 -8.48
C LYS A 40 3.56 -12.20 -7.39
N SER A 41 2.72 -12.66 -6.47
CA SER A 41 3.07 -13.68 -5.50
C SER A 41 3.06 -15.06 -6.14
N SER A 42 4.02 -15.91 -5.77
CA SER A 42 3.97 -17.34 -6.09
C SER A 42 2.88 -18.10 -5.34
N LYS A 43 2.33 -17.54 -4.25
CA LYS A 43 1.41 -18.23 -3.33
C LYS A 43 0.00 -17.62 -3.25
N LYS A 44 -0.16 -16.31 -3.51
CA LYS A 44 -1.38 -15.56 -3.12
C LYS A 44 -2.06 -14.74 -4.22
N GLY A 45 -1.50 -14.63 -5.43
CA GLY A 45 -2.06 -13.79 -6.49
C GLY A 45 -1.28 -12.48 -6.66
N VAL A 46 -1.93 -11.39 -7.05
CA VAL A 46 -1.27 -10.08 -7.22
C VAL A 46 -1.32 -9.32 -5.89
N VAL A 47 -0.15 -8.96 -5.37
CA VAL A 47 -0.02 -8.22 -4.11
C VAL A 47 0.12 -6.74 -4.41
N TYR A 48 -0.65 -5.92 -3.71
CA TYR A 48 -0.52 -4.47 -3.64
C TYR A 48 -0.05 -4.10 -2.24
N GLY A 49 1.10 -3.45 -2.10
CA GLY A 49 1.70 -3.15 -0.80
C GLY A 49 2.03 -1.67 -0.65
N LEU A 50 1.95 -1.16 0.57
CA LEU A 50 2.43 0.15 0.97
C LEU A 50 3.27 -0.02 2.24
N ILE A 51 4.50 0.46 2.20
CA ILE A 51 5.39 0.48 3.37
C ILE A 51 5.25 1.83 4.04
N ALA A 52 4.91 1.81 5.33
CA ALA A 52 4.86 3.01 6.17
C ALA A 52 5.52 2.74 7.51
N VAL A 53 6.07 3.79 8.12
CA VAL A 53 6.67 3.70 9.46
C VAL A 53 5.64 4.14 10.48
N LEU A 54 5.40 3.32 11.50
CA LEU A 54 4.50 3.66 12.60
C LEU A 54 5.06 4.86 13.36
N ARG A 55 4.25 5.91 13.46
CA ARG A 55 4.61 7.16 14.12
C ARG A 55 3.97 7.23 15.50
N ASP A 56 4.74 7.74 16.44
CA ASP A 56 4.28 8.22 17.75
C ASP A 56 3.45 7.23 18.57
N TYR A 57 3.76 5.92 18.47
CA TYR A 57 3.11 4.88 19.26
C TYR A 57 4.05 4.27 20.29
N TYR A 58 4.17 4.91 21.46
CA TYR A 58 4.96 4.45 22.62
C TYR A 58 6.31 3.82 22.22
N ASN A 59 6.51 2.55 22.53
CA ASN A 59 7.71 1.78 22.26
C ASN A 59 7.75 1.15 20.85
N LEU A 60 6.73 1.37 20.03
CA LEU A 60 6.64 0.90 18.64
C LEU A 60 6.91 2.03 17.62
N TYR A 61 7.35 3.20 18.09
CA TYR A 61 7.83 4.26 17.21
C TYR A 61 8.92 3.72 16.27
N GLY A 62 8.81 4.03 14.97
CA GLY A 62 9.81 3.62 13.99
C GLY A 62 9.59 2.23 13.41
N LEU A 63 8.56 1.50 13.85
CA LEU A 63 8.26 0.16 13.36
C LEU A 63 7.84 0.18 11.87
N PRO A 64 8.56 -0.51 10.96
CA PRO A 64 8.15 -0.57 9.56
C PRO A 64 6.97 -1.52 9.39
N MET A 65 5.88 -0.99 8.86
CA MET A 65 4.63 -1.69 8.57
C MET A 65 4.49 -1.89 7.06
N LEU A 66 4.03 -3.06 6.64
CA LEU A 66 3.59 -3.34 5.28
C LEU A 66 2.08 -3.53 5.29
N TYR A 67 1.36 -2.48 4.89
CA TYR A 67 -0.07 -2.60 4.60
C TYR A 67 -0.22 -3.22 3.22
N TYR A 68 -0.99 -4.29 3.09
CA TYR A 68 -1.12 -4.95 1.80
C TYR A 68 -2.52 -5.50 1.53
N PHE A 69 -2.89 -5.47 0.25
CA PHE A 69 -4.05 -6.12 -0.31
C PHE A 69 -3.60 -7.24 -1.25
N VAL A 70 -4.39 -8.30 -1.32
CA VAL A 70 -4.15 -9.44 -2.21
C VAL A 70 -5.34 -9.55 -3.14
N ASP A 71 -5.08 -9.40 -4.43
CA ASP A 71 -6.02 -9.69 -5.49
C ASP A 71 -5.83 -11.16 -5.91
N GLU A 72 -6.71 -12.02 -5.40
CA GLU A 72 -6.66 -13.48 -5.60
C GLU A 72 -7.16 -13.88 -7.00
N GLU A 73 -7.99 -13.04 -7.63
CA GLU A 73 -8.59 -13.28 -8.95
C GLU A 73 -7.84 -12.57 -10.09
N GLY A 74 -7.03 -11.56 -9.73
CA GLY A 74 -6.50 -10.57 -10.66
C GLY A 74 -5.48 -11.07 -11.65
N LYS A 75 -5.72 -10.73 -12.93
CA LYS A 75 -4.64 -10.50 -13.89
C LYS A 75 -4.01 -9.14 -13.57
N GLN A 76 -2.70 -9.02 -13.72
CA GLN A 76 -1.99 -7.75 -13.56
C GLN A 76 -2.62 -6.71 -14.51
N ASP A 77 -3.17 -5.63 -13.94
CA ASP A 77 -3.90 -4.59 -14.66
C ASP A 77 -2.92 -3.55 -15.21
N ASP A 78 -3.18 -2.97 -16.39
CA ASP A 78 -2.32 -1.94 -17.02
C ASP A 78 -2.55 -0.53 -16.44
N LYS A 79 -3.21 -0.47 -15.30
CA LYS A 79 -3.46 0.72 -14.51
C LYS A 79 -2.34 0.87 -13.47
N HIS A 80 -1.67 2.02 -13.51
CA HIS A 80 -0.47 2.32 -12.71
C HIS A 80 -0.71 3.45 -11.69
N TYR A 81 -1.97 3.83 -11.47
CA TYR A 81 -2.37 4.76 -10.44
C TYR A 81 -3.58 4.22 -9.69
N LEU A 82 -3.59 4.45 -8.38
CA LEU A 82 -4.79 4.38 -7.55
C LEU A 82 -5.22 5.82 -7.26
N LEU A 83 -6.40 6.22 -7.72
CA LEU A 83 -6.93 7.56 -7.54
C LEU A 83 -7.92 7.56 -6.37
N VAL A 84 -7.79 8.56 -5.51
CA VAL A 84 -8.70 8.78 -4.37
C VAL A 84 -9.32 10.17 -4.47
N LYS A 85 -10.64 10.25 -4.32
CA LYS A 85 -11.37 11.52 -4.20
C LYS A 85 -12.45 11.37 -3.14
N VAL A 86 -12.63 12.41 -2.34
CA VAL A 86 -13.75 12.54 -1.41
C VAL A 86 -14.48 13.82 -1.78
N ASP A 87 -15.78 13.73 -2.01
CA ASP A 87 -16.65 14.86 -2.29
C ASP A 87 -18.04 14.63 -1.67
N ASP A 88 -19.00 15.52 -1.95
CA ASP A 88 -20.35 15.46 -1.39
C ASP A 88 -21.12 14.18 -1.74
N SER A 89 -20.69 13.44 -2.76
CA SER A 89 -21.27 12.14 -3.14
C SER A 89 -20.61 10.94 -2.44
N GLY A 90 -19.53 11.18 -1.69
CA GLY A 90 -18.84 10.17 -0.89
C GLY A 90 -17.38 9.96 -1.28
N GLU A 91 -16.86 8.79 -0.91
CA GLU A 91 -15.51 8.36 -1.25
C GLU A 91 -15.49 7.59 -2.58
N HIS A 92 -14.56 7.99 -3.45
CA HIS A 92 -14.29 7.34 -4.72
C HIS A 92 -12.85 6.83 -4.73
N VAL A 93 -12.68 5.54 -5.00
CA VAL A 93 -11.38 4.91 -5.19
C VAL A 93 -11.39 4.12 -6.48
N GLU A 94 -10.46 4.41 -7.40
CA GLU A 94 -10.36 3.71 -8.68
C GLU A 94 -8.92 3.49 -9.13
N LEU A 95 -8.68 2.36 -9.80
CA LEU A 95 -7.45 2.17 -10.57
C LEU A 95 -7.53 3.00 -11.86
N SER A 96 -6.42 3.58 -12.29
CA SER A 96 -6.34 4.41 -13.50
C SER A 96 -5.00 4.28 -14.23
N ARG A 97 -5.01 4.56 -15.54
CA ARG A 97 -3.79 4.67 -16.37
C ARG A 97 -3.14 6.06 -16.30
N SER A 98 -3.85 7.04 -15.74
CA SER A 98 -3.39 8.44 -15.68
C SER A 98 -3.89 9.14 -14.41
N THR A 99 -3.32 10.30 -14.11
CA THR A 99 -3.80 11.19 -13.05
C THR A 99 -4.99 12.01 -13.52
N ARG A 100 -5.81 12.51 -12.59
CA ARG A 100 -6.96 13.38 -12.88
C ARG A 100 -6.96 14.59 -11.96
N PRO A 101 -7.22 15.83 -12.46
CA PRO A 101 -7.35 17.00 -11.61
C PRO A 101 -8.41 16.81 -10.52
N GLY A 102 -8.12 17.25 -9.29
CA GLY A 102 -9.01 17.11 -8.14
C GLY A 102 -9.04 15.72 -7.50
N TRP A 103 -8.19 14.79 -7.96
CA TRP A 103 -7.99 13.48 -7.34
C TRP A 103 -6.59 13.44 -6.72
N VAL A 104 -6.44 12.69 -5.62
CA VAL A 104 -5.15 12.33 -5.05
C VAL A 104 -4.60 11.13 -5.82
N PRO A 105 -3.51 11.28 -6.59
CA PRO A 105 -2.93 10.17 -7.32
C PRO A 105 -1.92 9.43 -6.45
N VAL A 106 -2.10 8.12 -6.30
CA VAL A 106 -1.13 7.22 -5.66
C VAL A 106 -0.48 6.36 -6.76
N PRO A 107 0.80 6.56 -7.09
CA PRO A 107 1.48 5.74 -8.08
C PRO A 107 1.56 4.28 -7.65
N ILE A 108 1.42 3.37 -8.61
CA ILE A 108 1.64 1.94 -8.45
C ILE A 108 2.94 1.58 -9.20
N ILE A 109 3.93 1.10 -8.46
CA ILE A 109 5.23 0.67 -8.97
C ILE A 109 5.20 -0.85 -9.14
N ASP A 110 5.22 -1.31 -10.39
CA ASP A 110 5.34 -2.72 -10.71
C ASP A 110 6.76 -3.21 -10.43
N LEU A 111 6.88 -4.19 -9.54
CA LEU A 111 8.14 -4.86 -9.25
C LEU A 111 8.24 -6.15 -10.07
N GLU A 112 9.44 -6.41 -10.58
CA GLU A 112 9.74 -7.64 -11.31
C GLU A 112 9.59 -8.89 -10.42
N GLU A 113 10.03 -8.78 -9.17
CA GLU A 113 9.93 -9.85 -8.18
C GLU A 113 9.64 -9.31 -6.76
N LYS A 114 9.14 -10.20 -5.89
CA LYS A 114 8.93 -9.89 -4.47
C LYS A 114 10.28 -9.57 -3.80
N PRO A 115 10.42 -8.40 -3.14
CA PRO A 115 11.66 -8.09 -2.42
C PRO A 115 11.96 -9.09 -1.30
N LYS A 116 13.24 -9.47 -1.15
CA LYS A 116 13.69 -10.51 -0.22
C LYS A 116 13.42 -10.21 1.25
N PHE A 117 13.33 -8.94 1.63
CA PHE A 117 13.04 -8.51 3.01
C PHE A 117 11.55 -8.57 3.36
N MET A 118 10.66 -8.80 2.39
CA MET A 118 9.23 -8.93 2.64
C MET A 118 8.89 -10.31 3.19
N PRO A 119 7.84 -10.42 4.01
CA PRO A 119 7.37 -11.69 4.58
C PRO A 119 7.24 -12.81 3.53
N GLU A 120 7.59 -14.03 3.90
CA GLU A 120 7.65 -15.21 3.00
C GLU A 120 6.27 -15.73 2.58
N GLU A 121 5.26 -15.41 3.39
CA GLU A 121 3.86 -15.76 3.14
C GLU A 121 3.21 -14.86 2.09
N LEU A 122 3.87 -13.79 1.65
CA LEU A 122 3.39 -12.90 0.59
C LEU A 122 3.68 -13.43 -0.79
#